data_AF-A0A9Q7ALK4-F1
#
_entry.id   AF-A0A9Q7ALK4-F1
#
_cell.length_a   1.000
_cell.length_b   1.000
_cell.length_c   1.000
_cell.angle_alpha   90.00
_cell.angle_beta   90.00
_cell.angle_gamma   90.00
#
_symmetry.space_group_name_H-M   'P 1'
#
loop_
_entity.id
_entity.type
_entity.pdbx_description
1 polymer ?
#
loop_
_entity_poly.entity_id
_entity_poly.type
_entity_poly.pdbx_seq_one_letter_code
_entity_poly.pdbx_strand_id
1 'polypeptide(L)'
;MQRSKKGFSLVELLVAVVVLGVLSATMMLASRSGTAKAEAVRIVGDLRTAKAAAVMYYAEKGRWPTEVASIEPYLARTFDNDDGRYRFAQDGALFGYVNDALDQKVKDALLQIADKEKNLFRQDGSPLWSALPDGLLRRIASGFLAFLEPLPAEAVVTPFGVFIRIRGEALGGTGDDNDDDDDDDDDDDDDDDDDDDDDDDDVTGDPWESGKVYVQGDRVVYNGALYEAWHWTQGTVPGQVGSPWQEITTEWRDFNKYEGGDVVEYEGNLYTAWYAIYPSVGNVTDPPGTVGSPWQEQTDQWRACNIYKGGEVIWYEGKQYRAKWYRGAGSDADPTNSEAWELL
;
A
#
# COMPACT_ATOMS: atom_id res chain seq x y z
N MET A 1 -51.84 26.00 57.05
CA MET A 1 -50.80 25.01 57.37
C MET A 1 -49.48 25.46 56.75
N GLN A 2 -48.53 25.97 57.53
CA GLN A 2 -47.18 26.31 57.03
C GLN A 2 -46.32 25.04 57.03
N ARG A 3 -45.79 24.66 55.85
CA ARG A 3 -44.82 23.56 55.71
C ARG A 3 -43.47 24.00 56.28
N SER A 4 -42.92 23.24 57.22
CA SER A 4 -41.54 23.43 57.67
C SER A 4 -40.57 23.11 56.53
N LYS A 5 -39.82 24.11 56.06
CA LYS A 5 -38.68 23.88 55.17
C LYS A 5 -37.56 23.27 56.01
N LYS A 6 -37.28 21.98 55.85
CA LYS A 6 -36.10 21.33 56.45
C LYS A 6 -34.87 21.91 55.74
N GLY A 7 -34.00 22.57 56.49
CA GLY A 7 -32.71 23.05 55.99
C GLY A 7 -31.73 21.89 55.87
N PHE A 8 -30.94 21.88 54.80
CA PHE A 8 -29.91 20.88 54.54
C PHE A 8 -28.85 20.86 55.64
N SER A 9 -28.43 19.68 56.07
CA SER A 9 -27.32 19.52 57.00
C SER A 9 -25.99 19.80 56.31
N LEU A 10 -25.07 20.46 57.02
CA LEU A 10 -23.71 20.71 56.54
C LEU A 10 -22.96 19.40 56.20
N VAL A 11 -23.32 18.31 56.89
CA VAL A 11 -22.78 16.97 56.64
C VAL A 11 -23.32 16.36 55.35
N GLU A 12 -24.60 16.60 55.00
CA GLU A 12 -25.17 16.12 53.73
C GLU A 12 -24.51 16.79 52.53
N LEU A 13 -24.27 18.10 52.64
CA LEU A 13 -23.57 18.84 51.58
C LEU A 13 -22.14 18.31 51.41
N LEU A 14 -21.45 18.02 52.51
CA LEU A 14 -20.08 17.50 52.48
C LEU A 14 -20.01 16.11 51.84
N VAL A 15 -20.90 15.19 52.21
CA VAL A 15 -20.94 13.85 51.60
C VAL A 15 -21.31 13.95 50.12
N ALA A 16 -22.24 14.83 49.75
CA ALA A 16 -22.67 15.00 48.37
C ALA A 16 -21.52 15.45 47.45
N VAL A 17 -20.71 16.44 47.87
CA VAL A 17 -19.58 16.90 47.04
C VAL A 17 -18.46 15.86 46.93
N VAL A 18 -18.23 15.06 47.98
CA VAL A 18 -17.26 13.95 47.94
C VAL A 18 -17.71 12.86 46.98
N VAL A 19 -18.99 12.46 47.04
CA VAL A 19 -19.55 11.43 46.14
C VAL A 19 -19.56 11.92 44.69
N LEU A 20 -19.95 13.17 44.44
CA LEU A 20 -19.88 13.76 43.10
C LEU A 20 -18.43 13.83 42.59
N GLY A 21 -17.46 14.19 43.44
CA GLY A 21 -16.04 14.21 43.05
C GLY A 21 -15.50 12.83 42.66
N VAL A 22 -15.82 11.79 43.42
CA VAL A 22 -15.40 10.41 43.11
C VAL A 22 -16.11 9.89 41.86
N LEU A 23 -17.42 10.12 41.73
CA LEU A 23 -18.18 9.70 40.55
C LEU A 23 -17.67 10.41 39.29
N SER A 24 -17.42 11.71 39.33
CA SER A 24 -16.86 12.46 38.20
C SER A 24 -15.46 11.99 37.83
N ALA A 25 -14.59 11.68 38.81
CA ALA A 25 -13.25 11.16 38.56
C ALA A 25 -13.27 9.78 37.88
N THR A 26 -14.16 8.88 38.32
CA THR A 26 -14.30 7.54 37.71
C THR A 26 -14.87 7.59 36.29
N MET A 27 -15.85 8.48 36.03
CA MET A 27 -16.38 8.70 34.69
C MET A 27 -15.33 9.29 33.72
N MET A 28 -14.46 10.17 34.20
CA MET A 28 -13.38 10.77 33.38
C MET A 28 -12.35 9.72 32.92
N LEU A 29 -12.06 8.70 33.73
CA LEU A 29 -11.16 7.62 33.34
C LEU A 29 -11.78 6.63 32.34
N ALA A 30 -13.10 6.42 32.38
CA ALA A 30 -13.77 5.38 31.60
C ALA A 30 -13.99 5.75 30.10
N SER A 31 -13.89 7.02 29.72
CA SER A 31 -14.27 7.50 28.38
C SER A 31 -13.15 7.49 27.32
N ARG A 32 -11.93 7.04 27.63
CA ARG A 32 -10.75 7.18 26.75
C ARG A 32 -10.16 5.87 26.19
N SER A 33 -10.86 4.74 26.28
CA SER A 33 -10.34 3.45 25.76
C SER A 33 -10.92 3.06 24.39
N GLY A 34 -12.11 3.56 24.02
CA GLY A 34 -12.75 3.24 22.73
C GLY A 34 -12.33 4.11 21.54
N THR A 35 -11.82 5.32 21.78
CA THR A 35 -11.51 6.30 20.72
C THR A 35 -10.23 5.99 19.97
N ALA A 36 -9.18 5.53 20.66
CA ALA A 36 -7.86 5.33 20.04
C ALA A 36 -7.85 4.21 18.98
N LYS A 37 -8.58 3.12 19.24
CA LYS A 37 -8.72 2.03 18.27
C LYS A 37 -9.54 2.45 17.05
N ALA A 38 -10.61 3.21 17.26
CA ALA A 38 -11.43 3.74 16.17
C ALA A 38 -10.62 4.71 15.31
N GLU A 39 -9.79 5.54 15.93
CA GLU A 39 -8.88 6.45 15.22
C GLU A 39 -7.82 5.70 14.42
N ALA A 40 -7.18 4.67 14.97
CA ALA A 40 -6.24 3.83 14.25
C ALA A 40 -6.89 3.12 13.04
N VAL A 41 -8.10 2.57 13.21
CA VAL A 41 -8.87 1.95 12.13
C VAL A 41 -9.23 2.99 11.06
N ARG A 42 -9.59 4.21 11.48
CA ARG A 42 -9.86 5.32 10.54
C ARG A 42 -8.62 5.65 9.72
N ILE A 43 -7.46 5.84 10.36
CA ILE A 43 -6.20 6.14 9.66
C ILE A 43 -5.89 5.05 8.63
N VAL A 44 -5.93 3.77 9.02
CA VAL A 44 -5.66 2.66 8.10
C VAL A 44 -6.70 2.60 6.97
N GLY A 45 -7.97 2.89 7.27
CA GLY A 45 -9.01 3.02 6.25
C GLY A 45 -8.70 4.13 5.24
N ASP A 46 -8.31 5.32 5.72
CA ASP A 46 -7.95 6.46 4.87
C ASP A 46 -6.75 6.11 3.98
N LEU A 47 -5.72 5.45 4.53
CA LEU A 47 -4.55 4.98 3.76
C LEU A 47 -4.95 4.02 2.63
N ARG A 48 -5.88 3.10 2.87
CA ARG A 48 -6.39 2.17 1.84
C ARG A 48 -7.20 2.88 0.77
N THR A 49 -8.06 3.81 1.16
CA THR A 49 -8.84 4.62 0.21
C THR A 49 -7.90 5.44 -0.67
N ALA A 50 -6.86 6.04 -0.09
CA ALA A 50 -5.83 6.75 -0.85
C ALA A 50 -5.04 5.81 -1.78
N LYS A 51 -4.74 4.58 -1.35
CA LYS A 51 -4.12 3.56 -2.21
C LYS A 51 -4.98 3.25 -3.42
N ALA A 52 -6.27 2.98 -3.22
CA ALA A 52 -7.19 2.74 -4.33
C ALA A 52 -7.26 3.94 -5.29
N ALA A 53 -7.39 5.15 -4.75
CA ALA A 53 -7.42 6.38 -5.55
C ALA A 53 -6.10 6.62 -6.32
N ALA A 54 -4.95 6.29 -5.72
CA ALA A 54 -3.66 6.39 -6.39
C ALA A 54 -3.50 5.39 -7.54
N VAL A 55 -4.09 4.20 -7.40
CA VAL A 55 -4.16 3.20 -8.48
C VAL A 55 -5.05 3.71 -9.62
N MET A 56 -6.18 4.34 -9.31
CA MET A 56 -7.05 4.98 -10.32
C MET A 56 -6.33 6.12 -11.05
N TYR A 57 -5.61 6.97 -10.31
CA TYR A 57 -4.78 8.04 -10.90
C TYR A 57 -3.71 7.45 -11.82
N TYR A 58 -3.00 6.40 -11.38
CA TYR A 58 -1.98 5.75 -12.20
C TYR A 58 -2.57 5.18 -13.47
N ALA A 59 -3.74 4.55 -13.38
CA ALA A 59 -4.46 4.09 -14.54
C ALA A 59 -4.64 5.27 -15.50
N GLU A 60 -5.31 6.34 -15.10
CA GLU A 60 -5.65 7.43 -16.03
C GLU A 60 -4.42 8.16 -16.58
N LYS A 61 -3.44 8.49 -15.73
CA LYS A 61 -2.33 9.38 -16.09
C LYS A 61 -1.07 8.64 -16.54
N GLY A 62 -1.05 7.31 -16.46
CA GLY A 62 0.14 6.48 -16.76
C GLY A 62 1.33 6.71 -15.82
N ARG A 63 1.16 7.50 -14.76
CA ARG A 63 2.20 7.86 -13.79
C ARG A 63 1.64 7.87 -12.37
N TRP A 64 2.46 7.52 -11.39
CA TRP A 64 2.02 7.46 -10.00
C TRP A 64 1.90 8.87 -9.40
N PRO A 65 0.91 9.12 -8.53
CA PRO A 65 0.72 10.42 -7.92
C PRO A 65 1.81 10.69 -6.87
N THR A 66 2.30 11.93 -6.83
CA THR A 66 3.27 12.43 -5.84
C THR A 66 2.64 13.45 -4.89
N GLU A 67 1.37 13.78 -5.08
CA GLU A 67 0.65 14.81 -4.32
C GLU A 67 -0.76 14.35 -3.97
N VAL A 68 -1.26 14.73 -2.78
CA VAL A 68 -2.60 14.34 -2.32
C VAL A 68 -3.69 14.92 -3.21
N ALA A 69 -3.53 16.18 -3.65
CA ALA A 69 -4.45 16.84 -4.56
C ALA A 69 -4.66 16.05 -5.87
N SER A 70 -3.64 15.31 -6.33
CA SER A 70 -3.74 14.51 -7.54
C SER A 70 -4.73 13.35 -7.42
N ILE A 71 -4.92 12.79 -6.21
CA ILE A 71 -5.83 11.66 -6.00
C ILE A 71 -7.22 12.06 -5.53
N GLU A 72 -7.43 13.33 -5.14
CA GLU A 72 -8.72 13.83 -4.64
C GLU A 72 -9.91 13.51 -5.56
N PRO A 73 -9.81 13.65 -6.90
CA PRO A 73 -10.92 13.30 -7.81
C PRO A 73 -11.34 11.83 -7.73
N TYR A 74 -10.43 10.94 -7.34
CA TYR A 74 -10.66 9.48 -7.31
C TYR A 74 -11.02 8.97 -5.91
N LEU A 75 -11.16 9.86 -4.92
CA LEU A 75 -11.52 9.48 -3.55
C LEU A 75 -13.04 9.35 -3.42
N ALA A 76 -13.52 8.12 -3.18
CA ALA A 76 -14.92 7.88 -2.80
C ALA A 76 -15.34 8.58 -1.48
N ARG A 77 -14.36 8.93 -0.63
CA ARG A 77 -14.55 9.75 0.56
C ARG A 77 -13.29 10.58 0.80
N THR A 78 -13.45 11.89 0.86
CA THR A 78 -12.35 12.79 1.24
C THR A 78 -11.99 12.58 2.71
N PHE A 79 -10.69 12.51 2.99
CA PHE A 79 -10.17 12.58 4.35
C PHE A 79 -9.70 14.01 4.60
N ASP A 80 -9.95 14.50 5.81
CA ASP A 80 -9.49 15.81 6.25
C ASP A 80 -7.95 15.82 6.24
N ASN A 81 -7.39 16.64 5.34
CA ASN A 81 -5.96 16.85 5.19
C ASN A 81 -5.56 18.33 5.32
N ASP A 82 -6.41 19.16 5.93
CA ASP A 82 -6.11 20.59 6.12
C ASP A 82 -4.81 20.79 6.94
N ASP A 83 -4.50 19.82 7.80
CA ASP A 83 -3.29 19.80 8.63
C ASP A 83 -2.05 19.21 7.92
N GLY A 84 -2.16 18.77 6.65
CA GLY A 84 -1.06 18.17 5.88
C GLY A 84 -0.53 16.84 6.45
N ARG A 85 -1.33 16.15 7.26
CA ARG A 85 -0.92 14.90 7.92
C ARG A 85 -0.84 13.73 6.94
N TYR A 86 -1.67 13.73 5.91
CA TYR A 86 -1.61 12.76 4.82
C TYR A 86 -0.75 13.31 3.69
N ARG A 87 0.18 12.49 3.20
CA ARG A 87 1.10 12.88 2.13
C ARG A 87 1.71 11.68 1.41
N PHE A 88 2.10 11.90 0.16
CA PHE A 88 2.94 10.97 -0.59
C PHE A 88 4.41 11.12 -0.22
N ALA A 89 5.17 10.04 -0.42
CA ALA A 89 6.63 10.14 -0.54
C ALA A 89 7.00 10.79 -1.88
N GLN A 90 8.20 11.39 -1.97
CA GLN A 90 8.64 12.13 -3.17
C GLN A 90 8.70 11.26 -4.44
N ASP A 91 8.94 9.96 -4.28
CA ASP A 91 8.94 8.96 -5.34
C ASP A 91 7.52 8.48 -5.75
N GLY A 92 6.48 8.94 -5.06
CA GLY A 92 5.10 8.48 -5.24
C GLY A 92 4.87 7.03 -4.81
N ALA A 93 5.87 6.36 -4.24
CA ALA A 93 5.79 4.94 -3.94
C ALA A 93 5.07 4.61 -2.64
N LEU A 94 4.99 5.58 -1.73
CA LEU A 94 4.32 5.45 -0.43
C LEU A 94 3.32 6.58 -0.24
N PHE A 95 2.26 6.29 0.50
CA PHE A 95 1.33 7.27 1.04
C PHE A 95 1.23 7.06 2.53
N GLY A 96 1.27 8.12 3.32
CA GLY A 96 1.23 7.97 4.76
C GLY A 96 0.62 9.12 5.52
N TYR A 97 0.28 8.79 6.75
CA TYR A 97 -0.19 9.66 7.80
C TYR A 97 0.95 9.96 8.75
N VAL A 98 1.27 11.23 8.99
CA VAL A 98 2.30 11.68 9.92
C VAL A 98 1.73 12.66 10.92
N ASN A 99 2.04 12.43 12.20
CA ASN A 99 1.59 13.28 13.28
C ASN A 99 2.59 13.27 14.45
N ASP A 100 3.11 14.45 14.78
CA ASP A 100 4.06 14.67 15.88
C ASP A 100 3.46 14.41 17.28
N ALA A 101 2.15 14.60 17.42
CA ALA A 101 1.44 14.58 18.69
C ALA A 101 0.49 13.37 18.82
N LEU A 102 0.73 12.28 18.08
CA LEU A 102 -0.15 11.11 18.11
C LEU A 102 -0.18 10.45 19.51
N ASP A 103 -1.39 10.20 20.03
CA ASP A 103 -1.61 9.56 21.33
C ASP A 103 -0.99 8.15 21.36
N GLN A 104 -0.32 7.80 22.45
CA GLN A 104 0.36 6.51 22.59
C GLN A 104 -0.60 5.32 22.40
N LYS A 105 -1.86 5.42 22.83
CA LYS A 105 -2.85 4.36 22.62
C LYS A 105 -3.21 4.17 21.15
N VAL A 106 -3.16 5.24 20.36
CA VAL A 106 -3.39 5.17 18.90
C VAL A 106 -2.18 4.49 18.25
N LYS A 107 -0.96 4.83 18.67
CA LYS A 107 0.26 4.12 18.24
C LYS A 107 0.17 2.63 18.52
N ASP A 108 -0.19 2.26 19.75
CA ASP A 108 -0.33 0.86 20.17
C ASP A 108 -1.43 0.14 19.36
N ALA A 109 -2.54 0.82 19.05
CA ALA A 109 -3.60 0.26 18.21
C ALA A 109 -3.17 0.08 16.74
N LEU A 110 -2.38 1.00 16.19
CA LEU A 110 -1.80 0.87 14.84
C LEU A 110 -0.81 -0.31 14.78
N LEU A 111 -0.01 -0.53 15.83
CA LEU A 111 0.84 -1.70 15.96
C LEU A 111 0.02 -3.01 15.95
N GLN A 112 -1.09 -3.05 16.69
CA GLN A 112 -1.99 -4.22 16.70
C GLN A 112 -2.66 -4.50 15.34
N ILE A 113 -2.94 -3.45 14.56
CA ILE A 113 -3.46 -3.61 13.19
C ILE A 113 -2.35 -4.13 12.28
N ALA A 114 -1.13 -3.60 12.41
CA ALA A 114 0.02 -4.02 11.62
C ALA A 114 0.45 -5.48 11.86
N ASP A 115 0.23 -6.04 13.06
CA ASP A 115 0.43 -7.47 13.32
C ASP A 115 -0.42 -8.36 12.40
N LYS A 116 -1.54 -7.83 11.89
CA LYS A 116 -2.42 -8.50 10.92
C LYS A 116 -2.16 -8.05 9.49
N GLU A 117 -1.61 -6.86 9.31
CA GLU A 117 -1.44 -6.19 8.02
C GLU A 117 0.03 -5.81 7.82
N LYS A 118 0.75 -6.68 7.11
CA LYS A 118 2.20 -6.52 6.97
C LYS A 118 2.61 -5.33 6.07
N ASN A 119 1.67 -4.73 5.34
CA ASN A 119 1.90 -3.60 4.43
C ASN A 119 1.92 -2.23 5.10
N LEU A 120 1.81 -2.16 6.42
CA LEU A 120 1.91 -0.92 7.15
C LEU A 120 3.34 -0.70 7.64
N PHE A 121 3.90 0.45 7.25
CA PHE A 121 5.26 0.86 7.55
C PHE A 121 5.25 2.08 8.47
N ARG A 122 6.24 2.18 9.34
CA ARG A 122 6.62 3.38 10.09
C ARG A 122 7.31 4.38 9.18
N GLN A 123 7.44 5.60 9.68
CA GLN A 123 8.20 6.66 9.03
C GLN A 123 9.69 6.32 8.85
N ASP A 124 10.30 5.45 9.63
CA ASP A 124 11.69 5.05 9.36
C ASP A 124 11.78 3.99 8.23
N GLY A 125 10.68 3.72 7.52
CA GLY A 125 10.56 2.66 6.53
C GLY A 125 10.48 1.26 7.14
N SER A 126 10.61 1.13 8.47
CA SER A 126 10.43 -0.14 9.15
C SER A 126 8.97 -0.56 9.11
N PRO A 127 8.64 -1.85 8.98
CA PRO A 127 7.29 -2.30 9.26
C PRO A 127 6.86 -1.84 10.65
N LEU A 128 5.57 -1.56 10.82
CA LEU A 128 5.04 -1.30 12.16
C LEU A 128 5.23 -2.51 13.09
N TRP A 129 5.20 -3.73 12.53
CA TRP A 129 5.50 -5.00 13.19
C TRP A 129 7.00 -5.30 13.20
N SER A 130 7.51 -6.03 14.19
CA SER A 130 8.97 -6.11 14.44
C SER A 130 9.77 -7.09 13.56
N ALA A 131 9.31 -7.50 12.37
CA ALA A 131 9.89 -8.66 11.70
C ALA A 131 10.06 -8.60 10.16
N LEU A 132 10.28 -7.42 9.55
CA LEU A 132 10.92 -7.42 8.22
C LEU A 132 12.45 -7.47 8.41
N PRO A 133 13.12 -8.53 7.91
CA PRO A 133 14.40 -8.46 7.21
C PRO A 133 15.03 -7.05 7.05
N ASP A 134 16.18 -6.82 7.68
CA ASP A 134 16.87 -5.52 7.77
C ASP A 134 17.20 -4.87 6.41
N GLY A 135 17.20 -5.62 5.31
CA GLY A 135 17.58 -5.18 3.97
C GLY A 135 16.42 -4.73 3.10
N LEU A 136 15.19 -5.18 3.37
CA LEU A 136 14.00 -4.51 2.84
C LEU A 136 13.90 -3.09 3.44
N LEU A 137 14.27 -2.94 4.72
CA LEU A 137 14.32 -1.64 5.41
C LEU A 137 15.26 -0.67 4.71
N ARG A 138 16.45 -1.12 4.31
CA ARG A 138 17.45 -0.28 3.61
C ARG A 138 16.97 0.22 2.26
N ARG A 139 16.18 -0.57 1.52
CA ARG A 139 15.66 -0.21 0.19
C ARG A 139 14.47 0.74 0.26
N ILE A 140 13.55 0.51 1.20
CA ILE A 140 12.45 1.45 1.52
C ILE A 140 13.05 2.77 2.03
N ALA A 141 14.07 2.69 2.90
CA ALA A 141 14.73 3.86 3.48
C ALA A 141 15.44 4.73 2.46
N SER A 142 15.92 4.21 1.32
CA SER A 142 16.61 5.02 0.30
C SER A 142 15.71 6.04 -0.40
N GLY A 143 14.47 5.67 -0.76
CA GLY A 143 13.45 6.64 -1.22
C GLY A 143 12.91 7.51 -0.08
N PHE A 144 12.92 6.96 1.15
CA PHE A 144 12.47 7.64 2.36
C PHE A 144 13.44 8.70 2.90
N LEU A 145 14.74 8.58 2.68
CA LEU A 145 15.75 9.56 3.11
C LEU A 145 15.51 10.95 2.49
N ALA A 146 14.75 11.01 1.38
CA ALA A 146 14.30 12.26 0.75
C ALA A 146 13.13 12.93 1.49
N PHE A 147 12.49 12.25 2.44
CA PHE A 147 11.44 12.77 3.32
C PHE A 147 11.97 13.65 4.45
N LEU A 148 13.24 13.49 4.77
CA LEU A 148 13.95 14.32 5.73
C LEU A 148 14.50 15.51 4.96
N GLU A 149 13.82 16.66 5.02
CA GLU A 149 14.61 17.90 5.03
C GLU A 149 15.73 17.71 6.07
N PRO A 150 16.98 18.13 5.82
CA PRO A 150 18.06 17.91 6.77
C PRO A 150 17.64 18.51 8.11
N LEU A 151 17.25 17.64 9.05
CA LEU A 151 16.79 18.08 10.35
C LEU A 151 17.95 18.86 10.96
N PRO A 152 17.75 20.12 11.37
CA PRO A 152 18.76 20.80 12.16
C PRO A 152 19.06 19.88 13.35
N ALA A 153 20.34 19.73 13.69
CA ALA A 153 20.84 18.75 14.67
C ALA A 153 20.21 18.83 16.08
N GLU A 154 19.23 19.73 16.29
CA GLU A 154 18.49 19.99 17.51
C GLU A 154 17.03 19.50 17.49
N ALA A 155 16.50 18.93 16.39
CA ALA A 155 15.16 18.36 16.35
C ALA A 155 15.11 16.94 16.97
N VAL A 156 14.89 16.87 18.28
CA VAL A 156 14.97 15.65 19.10
C VAL A 156 13.71 14.75 19.02
N VAL A 157 12.65 15.14 18.30
CA VAL A 157 11.44 14.31 18.17
C VAL A 157 11.16 14.01 16.71
N THR A 158 11.44 12.79 16.27
CA THR A 158 10.93 12.28 14.99
C THR A 158 9.41 12.13 15.09
N PRO A 159 8.62 12.67 14.14
CA PRO A 159 7.19 12.43 14.10
C PRO A 159 6.89 10.93 14.14
N PHE A 160 5.72 10.54 14.64
CA PHE A 160 5.23 9.19 14.38
C PHE A 160 4.46 9.20 13.06
N GLY A 161 4.87 8.36 12.11
CA GLY A 161 4.18 8.21 10.84
C GLY A 161 3.87 6.75 10.52
N VAL A 162 2.72 6.53 9.86
CA VAL A 162 2.29 5.24 9.32
C VAL A 162 2.00 5.38 7.84
N PHE A 163 2.52 4.46 7.05
CA PHE A 163 2.51 4.51 5.59
C PHE A 163 1.98 3.19 5.04
N ILE A 164 1.28 3.29 3.92
CA ILE A 164 0.96 2.17 3.06
C ILE A 164 1.74 2.32 1.77
N ARG A 165 2.17 1.19 1.21
CA ARG A 165 2.80 1.19 -0.11
C ARG A 165 1.75 1.35 -1.20
N ILE A 166 2.05 2.23 -2.14
CA ILE A 166 1.22 2.58 -3.30
C ILE A 166 1.71 1.83 -4.55
N ARG A 167 3.03 1.73 -4.75
CA ARG A 167 3.63 0.99 -5.85
C ARG A 167 4.83 0.15 -5.39
N GLY A 168 5.09 -0.96 -6.05
CA GLY A 168 6.34 -1.71 -5.86
C GLY A 168 7.36 -1.26 -6.91
N GLU A 169 8.41 -0.56 -6.51
CA GLU A 169 9.51 -0.30 -7.44
C GLU A 169 10.38 -1.54 -7.65
N ALA A 170 10.62 -1.87 -8.92
CA ALA A 170 11.83 -2.56 -9.32
C ALA A 170 13.04 -1.66 -8.97
N LEU A 171 14.05 -2.23 -8.32
CA LEU A 171 15.32 -1.53 -8.18
C LEU A 171 16.00 -1.41 -9.55
N GLY A 172 16.28 -0.19 -9.97
CA GLY A 172 17.37 0.10 -10.90
C GLY A 172 16.98 0.10 -12.37
N GLY A 173 16.52 1.25 -12.84
CA GLY A 173 16.61 1.70 -14.22
C GLY A 173 16.88 3.20 -14.22
N THR A 174 18.15 3.59 -14.13
CA THR A 174 18.59 4.91 -14.59
C THR A 174 18.86 4.77 -16.09
N GLY A 175 18.15 5.55 -16.90
CA GLY A 175 18.34 5.66 -18.35
C GLY A 175 17.00 6.04 -18.95
N ASP A 176 16.74 7.33 -19.10
CA ASP A 176 16.91 8.02 -20.39
C ASP A 176 16.00 7.38 -21.45
N ASP A 177 14.74 7.80 -21.46
CA ASP A 177 13.96 7.88 -22.71
C ASP A 177 13.80 9.38 -22.99
N ASN A 178 14.91 10.00 -23.40
CA ASN A 178 14.86 11.11 -24.34
C ASN A 178 14.53 10.47 -25.69
N ASP A 179 13.24 10.31 -25.98
CA ASP A 179 12.81 10.18 -27.36
C ASP A 179 12.33 11.58 -27.79
N ASP A 180 13.33 12.40 -28.08
CA ASP A 180 13.23 13.42 -29.12
C ASP A 180 13.06 12.65 -30.44
N ASP A 181 11.82 12.45 -30.88
CA ASP A 181 11.53 12.25 -32.30
C ASP A 181 10.59 13.37 -32.74
N ASP A 182 11.24 14.47 -33.11
CA ASP A 182 10.77 15.35 -34.18
C ASP A 182 10.55 14.46 -35.41
N ASP A 183 9.30 14.34 -35.86
CA ASP A 183 8.99 14.20 -37.28
C ASP A 183 7.67 14.94 -37.52
N ASP A 184 7.83 16.21 -37.92
CA ASP A 184 6.88 16.91 -38.77
C ASP A 184 6.63 16.04 -40.02
N ASP A 185 5.37 15.82 -40.38
CA ASP A 185 4.91 16.07 -41.74
C ASP A 185 3.37 16.06 -41.78
N ASP A 186 2.87 17.16 -42.34
CA ASP A 186 1.49 17.47 -42.67
C ASP A 186 0.81 16.37 -43.51
N ASP A 187 -0.50 16.20 -43.33
CA ASP A 187 -1.44 16.39 -44.44
C ASP A 187 -2.89 16.42 -43.93
N ASP A 188 -3.57 17.50 -44.34
CA ASP A 188 -5.00 17.76 -44.21
C ASP A 188 -5.86 16.61 -44.75
N ASP A 189 -7.02 16.37 -44.13
CA ASP A 189 -8.29 16.37 -44.85
C ASP A 189 -9.48 16.43 -43.87
N ASP A 190 -10.33 17.43 -44.14
CA ASP A 190 -11.63 17.71 -43.54
C ASP A 190 -12.61 16.52 -43.63
N ASP A 191 -13.48 16.37 -42.63
CA ASP A 191 -14.95 16.48 -42.78
C ASP A 191 -15.67 16.00 -41.49
N ASP A 192 -16.36 16.96 -40.86
CA ASP A 192 -17.75 16.91 -40.40
C ASP A 192 -18.29 15.62 -39.72
N ASP A 193 -18.61 15.72 -38.42
CA ASP A 193 -19.99 15.95 -37.95
C ASP A 193 -20.10 15.74 -36.42
N ASP A 194 -20.64 16.76 -35.77
CA ASP A 194 -21.52 16.77 -34.58
C ASP A 194 -21.52 15.55 -33.64
N ASP A 195 -21.12 15.79 -32.38
CA ASP A 195 -22.11 15.88 -31.31
C ASP A 195 -21.48 16.56 -30.07
N ASP A 196 -22.10 17.67 -29.67
CA ASP A 196 -21.99 18.23 -28.33
C ASP A 196 -22.47 17.16 -27.34
N ASP A 197 -21.60 16.76 -26.42
CA ASP A 197 -22.01 16.41 -25.05
C ASP A 197 -20.93 16.93 -24.09
N ASP A 198 -21.20 18.12 -23.56
CA ASP A 198 -20.67 18.59 -22.27
C ASP A 198 -21.06 17.59 -21.16
N ASP A 199 -20.19 17.52 -20.15
CA ASP A 199 -20.43 17.02 -18.78
C ASP A 199 -20.60 15.49 -18.57
N ASP A 200 -19.49 14.80 -18.30
CA ASP A 200 -19.13 14.41 -16.93
C ASP A 200 -17.77 13.69 -16.94
N ASP A 201 -16.71 14.36 -16.46
CA ASP A 201 -15.41 13.76 -16.17
C ASP A 201 -15.49 12.84 -14.92
N ASP A 202 -16.49 11.95 -14.87
CA ASP A 202 -16.59 10.91 -13.86
C ASP A 202 -15.55 9.83 -14.20
N VAL A 203 -14.34 9.99 -13.65
CA VAL A 203 -13.26 9.00 -13.78
C VAL A 203 -13.52 7.79 -12.88
N THR A 204 -14.61 7.10 -13.17
CA THR A 204 -14.89 5.75 -12.75
C THR A 204 -15.19 4.96 -14.02
N GLY A 205 -14.27 4.06 -14.41
CA GLY A 205 -14.42 3.34 -15.69
C GLY A 205 -15.83 2.74 -15.86
N ASP A 206 -16.40 2.86 -17.05
CA ASP A 206 -17.77 2.39 -17.34
C ASP A 206 -18.03 0.99 -16.77
N PRO A 207 -19.24 0.70 -16.25
CA PRO A 207 -19.60 -0.65 -15.88
C PRO A 207 -19.34 -1.63 -17.04
N TRP A 208 -18.75 -2.79 -16.75
CA TRP A 208 -18.54 -3.80 -17.79
C TRP A 208 -19.87 -4.30 -18.37
N GLU A 209 -19.96 -4.35 -19.69
CA GLU A 209 -21.13 -4.78 -20.45
C GLU A 209 -20.79 -5.94 -21.38
N SER A 210 -21.51 -7.06 -21.24
CA SER A 210 -21.28 -8.26 -22.04
C SER A 210 -21.43 -8.07 -23.56
N GLY A 211 -22.22 -7.08 -23.99
CA GLY A 211 -22.48 -6.82 -25.41
C GLY A 211 -21.48 -5.87 -26.07
N LYS A 212 -20.79 -5.05 -25.28
CA LYS A 212 -19.85 -4.03 -25.74
C LYS A 212 -18.55 -4.70 -26.20
N VAL A 213 -18.00 -4.17 -27.30
CA VAL A 213 -16.66 -4.53 -27.77
C VAL A 213 -15.67 -3.65 -27.04
N TYR A 214 -14.59 -4.26 -26.56
CA TYR A 214 -13.49 -3.58 -25.91
C TYR A 214 -12.20 -3.85 -26.67
N VAL A 215 -11.33 -2.86 -26.79
CA VAL A 215 -10.00 -2.93 -27.41
C VAL A 215 -8.91 -2.74 -26.36
N GLN A 216 -7.63 -2.87 -26.76
CA GLN A 216 -6.51 -2.68 -25.85
C GLN A 216 -6.57 -1.29 -25.20
N GLY A 217 -6.39 -1.23 -23.88
CA GLY A 217 -6.42 0.00 -23.11
C GLY A 217 -7.80 0.41 -22.60
N ASP A 218 -8.88 -0.18 -23.12
CA ASP A 218 -10.22 0.08 -22.62
C ASP A 218 -10.37 -0.36 -21.17
N ARG A 219 -11.10 0.43 -20.39
CA ARG A 219 -11.27 0.21 -18.96
C ARG A 219 -12.72 0.08 -18.55
N VAL A 220 -12.94 -0.80 -17.59
CA VAL A 220 -14.27 -1.09 -17.05
C VAL A 220 -14.23 -1.34 -15.56
N VAL A 221 -15.32 -1.01 -14.87
CA VAL A 221 -15.56 -1.46 -13.50
C VAL A 221 -16.39 -2.73 -13.49
N TYR A 222 -15.88 -3.77 -12.82
CA TYR A 222 -16.59 -5.04 -12.64
C TYR A 222 -16.39 -5.56 -11.22
N ASN A 223 -17.47 -5.94 -10.52
CA ASN A 223 -17.43 -6.40 -9.12
C ASN A 223 -16.67 -5.48 -8.15
N GLY A 224 -16.68 -4.16 -8.40
CA GLY A 224 -16.03 -3.16 -7.56
C GLY A 224 -14.51 -3.03 -7.78
N ALA A 225 -13.96 -3.64 -8.83
CA ALA A 225 -12.57 -3.47 -9.22
C ALA A 225 -12.47 -2.91 -10.66
N LEU A 226 -11.41 -2.15 -10.92
CA LEU A 226 -11.10 -1.59 -12.23
C LEU A 226 -10.30 -2.60 -13.05
N TYR A 227 -10.71 -2.82 -14.29
CA TYR A 227 -10.03 -3.69 -15.23
C TYR A 227 -9.62 -2.93 -16.50
N GLU A 228 -8.54 -3.38 -17.12
CA GLU A 228 -8.08 -2.91 -18.43
C GLU A 228 -7.94 -4.09 -19.39
N ALA A 229 -8.45 -3.93 -20.61
CA ALA A 229 -8.34 -4.92 -21.67
C ALA A 229 -6.94 -4.90 -22.31
N TRP A 230 -6.34 -6.06 -22.53
CA TRP A 230 -5.03 -6.15 -23.21
C TRP A 230 -5.11 -6.20 -24.72
N HIS A 231 -6.25 -6.63 -25.24
CA HIS A 231 -6.52 -6.77 -26.66
C HIS A 231 -8.03 -6.84 -26.88
N TRP A 232 -8.43 -6.90 -28.15
CA TRP A 232 -9.82 -7.00 -28.55
C TRP A 232 -10.57 -8.10 -27.78
N THR A 233 -11.72 -7.75 -27.20
CA THR A 233 -12.59 -8.70 -26.52
C THR A 233 -14.05 -8.29 -26.55
N GLN A 234 -14.94 -9.29 -26.49
CA GLN A 234 -16.39 -9.08 -26.39
C GLN A 234 -16.99 -10.24 -25.58
N GLY A 235 -17.83 -9.91 -24.60
CA GLY A 235 -18.53 -10.90 -23.78
C GLY A 235 -17.66 -11.74 -22.84
N THR A 236 -16.35 -11.46 -22.73
CA THR A 236 -15.47 -12.11 -21.76
C THR A 236 -15.58 -11.41 -20.41
N VAL A 237 -15.75 -12.20 -19.35
CA VAL A 237 -15.96 -11.67 -18.00
C VAL A 237 -14.60 -11.31 -17.37
N PRO A 238 -14.42 -10.08 -16.84
CA PRO A 238 -13.21 -9.71 -16.11
C PRO A 238 -12.99 -10.55 -14.84
N GLY A 239 -11.73 -10.68 -14.41
CA GLY A 239 -11.37 -11.41 -13.18
C GLY A 239 -11.38 -12.93 -13.31
N GLN A 240 -11.27 -13.46 -14.53
CA GLN A 240 -11.18 -14.90 -14.79
C GLN A 240 -9.81 -15.25 -15.39
N VAL A 241 -9.25 -16.40 -15.00
CA VAL A 241 -8.00 -16.89 -15.58
C VAL A 241 -8.16 -17.10 -17.09
N GLY A 242 -7.21 -16.58 -17.87
CA GLY A 242 -7.24 -16.62 -19.33
C GLY A 242 -8.22 -15.63 -19.97
N SER A 243 -8.86 -14.77 -19.16
CA SER A 243 -9.62 -13.63 -19.64
C SER A 243 -8.67 -12.51 -20.09
N PRO A 244 -9.01 -11.73 -21.13
CA PRO A 244 -8.13 -10.66 -21.65
C PRO A 244 -8.14 -9.38 -20.81
N TRP A 245 -8.51 -9.48 -19.53
CA TRP A 245 -8.68 -8.37 -18.59
C TRP A 245 -7.64 -8.45 -17.47
N GLN A 246 -6.91 -7.36 -17.24
CA GLN A 246 -6.10 -7.15 -16.04
C GLN A 246 -6.87 -6.35 -15.03
N GLU A 247 -6.92 -6.81 -13.78
CA GLU A 247 -7.29 -5.92 -12.69
C GLU A 247 -6.16 -4.92 -12.44
N ILE A 248 -6.47 -3.63 -12.52
CA ILE A 248 -5.54 -2.57 -12.14
C ILE A 248 -5.45 -2.57 -10.62
N THR A 249 -4.45 -3.29 -10.10
CA THR A 249 -4.20 -3.45 -8.66
C THR A 249 -2.73 -3.72 -8.39
N THR A 250 -2.30 -3.42 -7.17
CA THR A 250 -0.98 -3.80 -6.66
C THR A 250 -0.95 -5.23 -6.14
N GLU A 251 -2.12 -5.80 -5.88
CA GLU A 251 -2.23 -7.14 -5.29
C GLU A 251 -2.01 -8.21 -6.35
N TRP A 252 -1.46 -9.33 -5.92
CA TRP A 252 -1.37 -10.49 -6.77
C TRP A 252 -2.78 -11.00 -7.12
N ARG A 253 -2.97 -11.34 -8.39
CA ARG A 253 -4.14 -11.99 -8.95
C ARG A 253 -3.67 -13.16 -9.78
N ASP A 254 -4.35 -14.28 -9.63
CA ASP A 254 -4.09 -15.52 -10.37
C ASP A 254 -4.40 -15.41 -11.87
N PHE A 255 -5.21 -14.41 -12.25
CA PHE A 255 -5.60 -14.14 -13.63
C PHE A 255 -4.84 -12.98 -14.30
N ASN A 256 -4.08 -12.19 -13.56
CA ASN A 256 -3.32 -11.07 -14.11
C ASN A 256 -2.03 -11.54 -14.80
N LYS A 257 -1.66 -10.89 -15.91
CA LYS A 257 -0.33 -11.07 -16.50
C LYS A 257 0.68 -10.22 -15.75
N TYR A 258 1.92 -10.67 -15.79
CA TYR A 258 3.04 -9.94 -15.20
C TYR A 258 4.24 -10.04 -16.13
N GLU A 259 4.99 -8.95 -16.27
CA GLU A 259 6.29 -8.95 -16.93
C GLU A 259 7.41 -9.23 -15.93
N GLY A 260 8.57 -9.66 -16.43
CA GLY A 260 9.75 -9.84 -15.57
C GLY A 260 10.14 -8.52 -14.92
N GLY A 261 10.21 -8.49 -13.59
CA GLY A 261 10.47 -7.28 -12.81
C GLY A 261 9.23 -6.69 -12.13
N ASP A 262 8.02 -7.09 -12.54
CA ASP A 262 6.78 -6.62 -11.92
C ASP A 262 6.73 -6.97 -10.44
N VAL A 263 6.15 -6.07 -9.64
CA VAL A 263 6.06 -6.23 -8.19
C VAL A 263 4.60 -6.32 -7.77
N VAL A 264 4.29 -7.39 -7.03
CA VAL A 264 2.95 -7.65 -6.49
C VAL A 264 2.96 -7.79 -4.98
N GLU A 265 1.82 -7.51 -4.37
CA GLU A 265 1.55 -7.75 -2.96
C GLU A 265 0.78 -9.05 -2.78
N TYR A 266 1.27 -9.94 -1.90
CA TYR A 266 0.60 -11.18 -1.55
C TYR A 266 0.84 -11.53 -0.08
N GLU A 267 -0.24 -11.75 0.68
CA GLU A 267 -0.21 -12.01 2.13
C GLU A 267 0.64 -11.00 2.93
N GLY A 268 0.63 -9.75 2.45
CA GLY A 268 1.34 -8.61 3.01
C GLY A 268 2.87 -8.63 2.82
N ASN A 269 3.37 -9.56 2.01
CA ASN A 269 4.75 -9.57 1.52
C ASN A 269 4.76 -9.09 0.06
N LEU A 270 5.91 -8.61 -0.40
CA LEU A 270 6.09 -8.19 -1.78
C LEU A 270 6.91 -9.21 -2.53
N TYR A 271 6.53 -9.41 -3.79
CA TYR A 271 7.19 -10.34 -4.66
C TYR A 271 7.48 -9.69 -5.99
N THR A 272 8.68 -9.92 -6.50
CA THR A 272 9.06 -9.56 -7.87
C THR A 272 8.93 -10.77 -8.76
N ALA A 273 8.27 -10.62 -9.90
CA ALA A 273 8.26 -11.62 -10.95
C ALA A 273 9.67 -11.77 -11.54
N TRP A 274 10.22 -12.97 -11.52
CA TRP A 274 11.55 -13.23 -12.08
C TRP A 274 11.57 -13.25 -13.60
N TYR A 275 10.46 -13.64 -14.21
CA TYR A 275 10.23 -13.70 -15.64
C TYR A 275 8.76 -13.41 -15.93
N ALA A 276 8.42 -13.20 -17.20
CA ALA A 276 7.05 -12.91 -17.60
C ALA A 276 6.09 -14.09 -17.33
N ILE A 277 4.93 -13.78 -16.76
CA ILE A 277 3.91 -14.70 -16.30
C ILE A 277 2.62 -14.41 -17.07
N TYR A 278 2.15 -15.42 -17.81
CA TYR A 278 0.90 -15.35 -18.56
C TYR A 278 -0.04 -16.45 -18.08
N PRO A 279 -0.95 -16.15 -17.13
CA PRO A 279 -1.88 -17.16 -16.65
C PRO A 279 -2.84 -17.57 -17.76
N SER A 280 -3.09 -18.88 -17.88
CA SER A 280 -4.00 -19.43 -18.88
C SER A 280 -4.83 -20.57 -18.29
N VAL A 281 -5.97 -20.87 -18.90
CA VAL A 281 -6.85 -21.94 -18.43
C VAL A 281 -6.09 -23.27 -18.45
N GLY A 282 -5.95 -23.90 -17.28
CA GLY A 282 -5.21 -25.16 -17.11
C GLY A 282 -3.70 -24.98 -16.83
N ASN A 283 -3.19 -23.75 -16.83
CA ASN A 283 -1.85 -23.39 -16.39
C ASN A 283 -1.94 -22.09 -15.56
N VAL A 284 -2.43 -22.26 -14.32
CA VAL A 284 -2.47 -21.19 -13.32
C VAL A 284 -1.10 -21.12 -12.67
N THR A 285 -0.54 -19.92 -12.59
CA THR A 285 0.73 -19.70 -11.92
C THR A 285 0.58 -19.93 -10.43
N ASP A 286 1.50 -20.69 -9.83
CA ASP A 286 1.54 -20.86 -8.38
C ASP A 286 1.60 -19.49 -7.68
N PRO A 287 0.87 -19.32 -6.55
CA PRO A 287 0.85 -18.07 -5.84
C PRO A 287 2.25 -17.71 -5.30
N PRO A 288 2.53 -16.41 -5.13
CA PRO A 288 3.77 -15.95 -4.52
C PRO A 288 4.05 -16.61 -3.17
N GLY A 289 5.32 -16.85 -2.86
CA GLY A 289 5.72 -17.57 -1.65
C GLY A 289 5.73 -19.10 -1.78
N THR A 290 5.15 -19.65 -2.86
CA THR A 290 5.27 -21.08 -3.18
C THR A 290 6.68 -21.39 -3.70
N VAL A 291 7.28 -22.47 -3.20
CA VAL A 291 8.60 -22.94 -3.67
C VAL A 291 8.51 -23.35 -5.13
N GLY A 292 9.38 -22.77 -5.97
CA GLY A 292 9.37 -23.01 -7.42
C GLY A 292 8.41 -22.12 -8.21
N SER A 293 7.65 -21.24 -7.53
CA SER A 293 6.88 -20.19 -8.20
C SER A 293 7.82 -19.15 -8.83
N PRO A 294 7.36 -18.38 -9.84
CA PRO A 294 8.16 -17.34 -10.50
C PRO A 294 8.40 -16.08 -9.65
N TRP A 295 8.06 -16.15 -8.37
CA TRP A 295 7.94 -15.00 -7.49
C TRP A 295 9.07 -14.98 -6.46
N GLN A 296 9.82 -13.88 -6.44
CA GLN A 296 10.90 -13.66 -5.47
C GLN A 296 10.45 -12.65 -4.43
N GLU A 297 10.31 -13.11 -3.18
CA GLU A 297 10.02 -12.25 -2.05
C GLU A 297 11.11 -11.19 -1.95
N GLN A 298 10.71 -9.92 -1.90
CA GLN A 298 11.63 -8.81 -1.68
C GLN A 298 12.08 -8.83 -0.21
N THR A 299 13.17 -9.54 0.04
CA THR A 299 13.70 -9.70 1.38
C THR A 299 15.18 -10.01 1.32
N ASP A 300 15.93 -9.60 2.33
CA ASP A 300 17.29 -10.05 2.56
C ASP A 300 17.34 -11.23 3.54
N GLN A 301 16.23 -11.70 4.09
CA GLN A 301 16.24 -12.98 4.80
C GLN A 301 16.22 -14.12 3.80
N TRP A 302 16.76 -15.26 4.21
CA TRP A 302 16.60 -16.48 3.46
C TRP A 302 15.11 -16.88 3.37
N ARG A 303 14.71 -17.31 2.18
CA ARG A 303 13.40 -17.84 1.83
C ARG A 303 13.56 -19.04 0.93
N ALA A 304 12.85 -20.11 1.26
CA ALA A 304 12.84 -21.32 0.45
C ALA A 304 12.28 -21.07 -0.96
N CYS A 305 11.39 -20.09 -1.14
CA CYS A 305 10.84 -19.74 -2.45
C CYS A 305 11.77 -18.88 -3.31
N ASN A 306 12.81 -18.27 -2.72
CA ASN A 306 13.69 -17.37 -3.47
C ASN A 306 14.79 -18.14 -4.22
N ILE A 307 15.17 -17.56 -5.35
CA ILE A 307 16.35 -17.94 -6.13
C ILE A 307 17.44 -16.93 -5.81
N TYR A 308 18.66 -17.42 -5.59
CA TYR A 308 19.81 -16.61 -5.21
C TYR A 308 20.94 -16.70 -6.23
N LYS A 309 21.57 -15.58 -6.58
CA LYS A 309 22.74 -15.54 -7.47
C LYS A 309 24.03 -15.54 -6.66
N GLY A 310 25.12 -16.02 -7.25
CA GLY A 310 26.44 -15.99 -6.61
C GLY A 310 26.85 -14.56 -6.25
N GLY A 311 27.28 -14.37 -5.00
CA GLY A 311 27.64 -13.08 -4.42
C GLY A 311 26.53 -12.43 -3.58
N GLU A 312 25.27 -12.86 -3.71
CA GLU A 312 24.16 -12.28 -2.95
C GLU A 312 24.29 -12.58 -1.45
N VAL A 313 23.99 -11.56 -0.62
CA VAL A 313 24.09 -11.65 0.84
C VAL A 313 22.70 -11.68 1.45
N ILE A 314 22.45 -12.65 2.32
CA ILE A 314 21.20 -12.80 3.04
C ILE A 314 21.43 -12.96 4.54
N TRP A 315 20.35 -12.88 5.31
CA TRP A 315 20.28 -13.19 6.72
C TRP A 315 19.56 -14.52 6.94
N TYR A 316 20.05 -15.30 7.88
CA TYR A 316 19.39 -16.50 8.36
C TYR A 316 19.79 -16.77 9.80
N GLU A 317 18.81 -16.96 10.68
CA GLU A 317 19.02 -17.18 12.13
C GLU A 317 19.96 -16.14 12.77
N GLY A 318 19.84 -14.87 12.37
CA GLY A 318 20.63 -13.76 12.92
C GLY A 318 22.08 -13.70 12.43
N LYS A 319 22.45 -14.48 11.42
CA LYS A 319 23.78 -14.48 10.78
C LYS A 319 23.67 -14.10 9.32
N GLN A 320 24.74 -13.51 8.78
CA GLN A 320 24.83 -13.20 7.35
C GLN A 320 25.50 -14.34 6.59
N TYR A 321 24.93 -14.68 5.44
CA TYR A 321 25.53 -15.64 4.52
C TYR A 321 25.63 -15.03 3.14
N ARG A 322 26.68 -15.39 2.42
CA ARG A 322 26.85 -15.06 1.00
C ARG A 322 26.67 -16.31 0.15
N ALA A 323 25.85 -16.22 -0.88
CA ALA A 323 25.71 -17.27 -1.87
C ALA A 323 27.02 -17.39 -2.66
N LYS A 324 27.57 -18.60 -2.80
CA LYS A 324 28.82 -18.84 -3.53
C LYS A 324 28.58 -19.00 -5.03
N TRP A 325 27.39 -19.43 -5.43
CA TRP A 325 26.95 -19.60 -6.82
C TRP A 325 25.43 -19.55 -6.89
N TYR A 326 24.87 -19.71 -8.10
CA TYR A 326 23.43 -19.76 -8.34
C TYR A 326 22.75 -20.86 -7.49
N ARG A 327 21.69 -20.50 -6.78
CA ARG A 327 20.88 -21.42 -6.00
C ARG A 327 19.40 -21.25 -6.34
N GLY A 328 18.77 -22.32 -6.84
CA GLY A 328 17.33 -22.37 -7.08
C GLY A 328 16.51 -22.45 -5.78
N ALA A 329 15.20 -22.25 -5.91
CA ALA A 329 14.23 -22.36 -4.83
C ALA A 329 14.17 -23.80 -4.27
N GLY A 330 14.02 -23.96 -2.96
CA GLY A 330 13.97 -25.25 -2.27
C GLY A 330 14.14 -25.14 -0.75
N SER A 331 13.60 -26.10 0.02
CA SER A 331 13.79 -26.20 1.48
C SER A 331 15.07 -26.92 1.88
N ASP A 332 15.66 -27.70 0.97
CA ASP A 332 17.02 -28.25 1.02
C ASP A 332 18.10 -27.17 0.82
N ALA A 333 17.69 -25.90 0.75
CA ALA A 333 18.53 -24.74 0.48
C ALA A 333 18.87 -23.88 1.69
N ASP A 334 18.61 -24.37 2.91
CA ASP A 334 18.92 -23.62 4.12
C ASP A 334 20.43 -23.33 4.24
N PRO A 335 20.81 -22.12 4.71
CA PRO A 335 22.21 -21.74 4.84
C PRO A 335 23.03 -22.60 5.81
N THR A 336 22.37 -23.32 6.72
CA THR A 336 23.05 -24.17 7.71
C THR A 336 23.45 -25.54 7.20
N ASN A 337 22.74 -26.11 6.23
CA ASN A 337 23.01 -27.47 5.74
C ASN A 337 23.44 -27.52 4.27
N SER A 338 23.80 -26.38 3.67
CA SER A 338 24.18 -26.34 2.26
C SER A 338 25.52 -25.65 1.98
N GLU A 339 26.34 -26.29 1.15
CA GLU A 339 27.64 -25.78 0.69
C GLU A 339 27.55 -24.56 -0.25
N ALA A 340 26.33 -24.23 -0.68
CA ALA A 340 26.03 -23.07 -1.52
C ALA A 340 26.24 -21.73 -0.79
N TRP A 341 26.35 -21.77 0.55
CA TRP A 341 26.46 -20.59 1.39
C TRP A 341 27.81 -20.54 2.10
N GLU A 342 28.37 -19.35 2.23
CA GLU A 342 29.44 -19.07 3.19
C GLU A 342 28.94 -18.13 4.27
N LEU A 343 29.30 -18.40 5.51
CA LEU A 343 29.05 -17.51 6.64
C LEU A 343 29.99 -16.30 6.56
N LEU A 344 29.46 -15.10 6.76
CA LEU A 344 30.22 -13.85 6.77
C LEU A 344 30.64 -13.41 8.18
#